data_AF-A0A2D6T7A5-F1
#
_entry.id   AF-A0A2D6T7A5-F1
#
_cell.length_a   1.000
_cell.length_b   1.000
_cell.length_c   1.000
_cell.angle_alpha   90.00
_cell.angle_beta   90.00
_cell.angle_gamma   90.00
#
_symmetry.space_group_name_H-M   'P 1'
#
loop_
_entity.id
_entity.type
_entity.pdbx_description
1 polymer ?
#
loop_
_entity_poly.entity_id
_entity_poly.type
_entity_poly.pdbx_seq_one_letter_code
_entity_poly.pdbx_strand_id
1 'polypeptide(L)'
;MVNQATGLPAVEVPDFIEIRGEYAALTMGRDSDLWPLQPGWQLFFQATEVSTGIGQLCLVMTTKGDTLIKRVIRSGSRRYNLEHFNPSVPTLEDVEIAEVYRLVGMNCDTA
;
A
#
# COMPACT_ATOMS: atom_id res chain seq x y z
N MET A 1 16.59 4.58 -5.39
CA MET A 1 16.75 3.57 -6.47
C MET A 1 15.38 3.35 -7.09
N VAL A 2 15.23 3.13 -8.41
CA VAL A 2 13.93 2.92 -9.08
C VAL A 2 13.79 1.43 -9.39
N ASN A 3 12.64 0.82 -9.10
CA ASN A 3 12.36 -0.56 -9.49
C ASN A 3 12.21 -0.59 -11.02
N GLN A 4 13.15 -1.27 -11.71
CA GLN A 4 13.20 -1.28 -13.17
C GLN A 4 12.06 -2.08 -13.82
N ALA A 5 11.33 -2.90 -13.06
CA ALA A 5 10.16 -3.63 -13.57
C ALA A 5 8.89 -2.77 -13.61
N THR A 6 8.75 -1.83 -12.67
CA THR A 6 7.53 -1.03 -12.51
C THR A 6 7.72 0.47 -12.81
N GLY A 7 8.97 0.94 -12.95
CA GLY A 7 9.28 2.36 -13.17
C GLY A 7 8.99 3.26 -11.97
N LEU A 8 8.59 2.69 -10.83
CA LEU A 8 8.32 3.38 -9.59
C LEU A 8 9.61 3.47 -8.74
N PRO A 9 9.80 4.50 -7.90
CA PRO A 9 10.81 4.47 -6.85
C PRO A 9 10.73 3.11 -6.14
N ALA A 10 11.86 2.48 -5.81
CA ALA A 10 11.98 1.11 -5.29
C ALA A 10 11.29 0.85 -3.93
N VAL A 11 10.41 1.75 -3.52
CA VAL A 11 9.80 1.86 -2.21
C VAL A 11 8.44 1.18 -2.29
N GLU A 12 8.20 0.24 -1.36
CA GLU A 12 6.94 -0.48 -1.09
C GLU A 12 6.76 -1.83 -1.80
N VAL A 13 7.83 -2.62 -1.95
CA VAL A 13 7.66 -4.03 -2.35
C VAL A 13 7.58 -4.89 -1.08
N PRO A 14 6.40 -5.41 -0.71
CA PRO A 14 6.33 -6.47 0.28
C PRO A 14 7.00 -7.75 -0.22
N ASP A 15 7.61 -8.52 0.68
CA ASP A 15 8.22 -9.82 0.32
C ASP A 15 7.15 -10.81 -0.12
N PHE A 16 5.95 -10.69 0.45
CA PHE A 16 4.83 -11.58 0.18
C PHE A 16 3.50 -10.85 0.41
N ILE A 17 2.56 -11.02 -0.52
CA ILE A 17 1.17 -10.61 -0.38
C ILE A 17 0.31 -11.85 -0.65
N GLU A 18 -0.60 -12.15 0.26
CA GLU A 18 -1.60 -13.18 0.09
C GLU A 18 -3.00 -12.56 0.18
N ILE A 19 -3.77 -12.65 -0.90
CA ILE A 19 -5.15 -12.16 -0.97
C ILE A 19 -6.08 -13.38 -0.98
N ARG A 20 -7.02 -13.42 -0.03
CA ARG A 20 -8.04 -14.47 0.10
C ARG A 20 -9.41 -13.84 0.28
N GLY A 21 -10.11 -13.64 -0.84
CA GLY A 21 -11.44 -13.02 -0.84
C GLY A 21 -11.36 -11.59 -0.31
N GLU A 22 -12.05 -11.31 0.80
CA GLU A 22 -12.11 -9.97 1.40
C GLU A 22 -10.88 -9.61 2.27
N TYR A 23 -9.87 -10.47 2.38
CA TYR A 23 -8.72 -10.23 3.26
C TYR A 23 -7.41 -10.32 2.50
N ALA A 24 -6.45 -9.49 2.90
CA ALA A 24 -5.08 -9.56 2.44
C ALA A 24 -4.11 -9.59 3.62
N ALA A 25 -3.09 -10.44 3.56
CA ALA A 25 -2.00 -10.50 4.52
C ALA A 25 -0.68 -10.18 3.81
N LEU A 26 0.19 -9.47 4.52
CA LEU A 26 1.44 -8.97 3.95
C LEU A 26 2.56 -9.08 4.97
N THR A 27 3.71 -9.57 4.55
CA THR A 27 4.93 -9.58 5.36
C THR A 27 5.88 -8.51 4.87
N MET A 28 6.29 -7.64 5.78
CA MET A 28 7.21 -6.54 5.50
C MET A 28 8.61 -7.07 5.18
N GLY A 29 9.11 -6.72 4.00
CA GLY A 29 10.44 -7.13 3.56
C GLY A 29 11.57 -6.36 4.23
N ARG A 30 12.79 -6.90 4.11
CA ARG A 30 14.01 -6.29 4.70
C ARG A 30 14.35 -4.91 4.12
N ASP A 31 13.96 -4.68 2.88
CA ASP A 31 14.21 -3.43 2.15
C ASP A 31 12.97 -2.51 2.11
N SER A 32 12.04 -2.69 3.05
CA SER A 32 10.85 -1.85 3.09
C SER A 32 11.13 -0.47 3.67
N ASP A 33 10.99 0.55 2.84
CA ASP A 33 11.09 1.97 3.22
C ASP A 33 9.79 2.52 3.88
N LEU A 34 8.89 1.63 4.30
CA LEU A 34 7.62 1.98 4.95
C LEU A 34 7.81 2.27 6.44
N TRP A 35 8.48 3.37 6.80
CA TRP A 35 8.58 3.80 8.19
C TRP A 35 7.20 4.07 8.82
N PRO A 36 6.85 3.66 10.05
CA PRO A 36 7.67 2.98 11.05
C PRO A 36 7.57 1.44 11.00
N LEU A 37 7.01 0.87 9.94
CA LEU A 37 6.85 -0.57 9.78
C LEU A 37 8.23 -1.21 9.59
N GLN A 38 8.52 -2.23 10.39
CA GLN A 38 9.82 -2.90 10.36
C GLN A 38 9.76 -4.20 9.55
N PRO A 39 10.90 -4.66 9.01
CA PRO A 39 11.00 -5.99 8.42
C PRO A 39 10.47 -7.08 9.36
N GLY A 40 9.76 -8.05 8.78
CA GLY A 40 9.15 -9.16 9.52
C GLY A 40 7.78 -8.86 10.14
N TRP A 41 7.35 -7.58 10.20
CA TRP A 41 6.00 -7.26 10.63
C TRP A 41 4.97 -7.84 9.66
N GLN A 42 3.85 -8.32 10.21
CA GLN A 42 2.72 -8.80 9.43
C GLN A 42 1.60 -7.77 9.47
N LEU A 43 1.11 -7.38 8.31
CA LEU A 43 0.00 -6.46 8.15
C LEU A 43 -1.21 -7.21 7.62
N PHE A 44 -2.37 -6.93 8.21
CA PHE A 44 -3.64 -7.52 7.82
C PHE A 44 -4.56 -6.44 7.30
N PHE A 45 -5.09 -6.66 6.12
CA PHE A 45 -5.98 -5.74 5.43
C PHE A 45 -7.32 -6.42 5.13
N GLN A 46 -8.37 -5.61 5.05
CA GLN A 46 -9.70 -6.04 4.66
C GLN A 46 -10.20 -5.17 3.49
N ALA A 47 -10.78 -5.82 2.49
CA ALA A 47 -11.42 -5.19 1.34
C ALA A 47 -12.42 -4.14 1.81
N THR A 48 -12.41 -2.98 1.17
CA THR A 48 -13.30 -1.88 1.55
C THR A 48 -13.61 -1.01 0.33
N GLU A 49 -14.58 -0.11 0.48
CA GLU A 49 -14.84 0.89 -0.56
C GLU A 49 -13.67 1.89 -0.62
N VAL A 50 -13.35 2.41 -1.81
CA VAL A 50 -12.25 3.38 -1.92
C VAL A 50 -12.50 4.64 -1.07
N SER A 51 -13.76 5.01 -0.88
CA SER A 51 -14.20 6.12 -0.03
C SER A 51 -13.84 5.92 1.46
N THR A 52 -13.90 4.70 1.98
CA THR A 52 -13.65 4.38 3.39
C THR A 52 -12.16 4.24 3.71
N GLY A 53 -11.31 4.00 2.70
CA GLY A 53 -9.86 3.99 2.82
C GLY A 53 -9.20 5.38 2.87
N ILE A 54 -9.97 6.46 2.66
CA ILE A 54 -9.42 7.83 2.64
C ILE A 54 -8.84 8.20 4.02
N GLY A 55 -7.63 8.76 4.00
CA GLY A 55 -6.80 9.10 5.15
C GLY A 55 -6.07 7.91 5.77
N GLN A 56 -6.30 6.68 5.29
CA GLN A 56 -5.83 5.47 5.94
C GLN A 56 -4.75 4.76 5.13
N LEU A 57 -3.90 3.99 5.82
CA LEU A 57 -2.96 3.09 5.17
C LEU A 57 -3.72 1.93 4.52
N CYS A 58 -3.54 1.79 3.22
CA CYS A 58 -4.22 0.80 2.42
C CYS A 58 -3.25 0.03 1.54
N LEU A 59 -3.57 -1.24 1.32
CA LEU A 59 -3.10 -1.97 0.15
C LEU A 59 -3.98 -1.55 -1.03
N VAL A 60 -3.36 -0.98 -2.05
CA VAL A 60 -4.03 -0.40 -3.22
C VAL A 60 -3.64 -1.21 -4.45
N MET A 61 -4.63 -1.73 -5.17
CA MET A 61 -4.43 -2.30 -6.49
C MET A 61 -4.91 -1.32 -7.55
N THR A 62 -4.00 -0.92 -8.45
CA THR A 62 -4.29 0.03 -9.53
C THR A 62 -4.90 -0.69 -10.73
N THR A 63 -5.64 0.04 -11.57
CA THR A 63 -6.14 -0.53 -12.85
C THR A 63 -5.02 -0.93 -13.83
N LYS A 64 -3.79 -0.50 -13.57
CA LYS A 64 -2.59 -0.88 -14.33
C LYS A 64 -1.96 -2.20 -13.87
N GLY A 65 -2.47 -2.79 -12.79
CA GLY A 65 -1.97 -4.04 -12.22
C GLY A 65 -0.89 -3.86 -11.15
N ASP A 66 -0.60 -2.63 -10.73
CA ASP A 66 0.33 -2.36 -9.64
C ASP A 66 -0.33 -2.63 -8.29
N THR A 67 0.43 -3.19 -7.35
CA THR A 67 0.01 -3.35 -5.95
C THR A 67 0.92 -2.53 -5.06
N LEU A 68 0.35 -1.59 -4.30
CA LEU A 68 1.07 -0.55 -3.55
C LEU A 68 0.56 -0.46 -2.11
N ILE A 69 1.39 -0.01 -1.17
CA ILE A 69 0.96 0.30 0.21
C ILE A 69 1.03 1.80 0.43
N LYS A 70 -0.13 2.47 0.37
CA LYS A 70 -0.21 3.93 0.33
C LYS A 70 -1.24 4.45 1.31
N ARG A 71 -1.09 5.73 1.69
CA ARG A 71 -2.20 6.48 2.26
C ARG A 71 -3.06 7.03 1.12
N VAL A 72 -4.35 6.70 1.10
CA VAL A 72 -5.29 7.22 0.11
C VAL A 72 -5.77 8.59 0.58
N ILE A 73 -5.56 9.68 -0.17
CA ILE A 73 -5.88 11.04 0.35
C ILE A 73 -7.15 11.63 -0.29
N ARG A 74 -7.48 11.20 -1.53
CA ARG A 74 -8.51 11.70 -2.48
C ARG A 74 -7.95 12.64 -3.55
N SER A 75 -8.46 12.54 -4.80
CA SER A 75 -8.52 13.69 -5.73
C SER A 75 -9.44 13.45 -6.95
N GLY A 76 -10.54 14.20 -7.06
CA GLY A 76 -11.41 14.21 -8.25
C GLY A 76 -12.40 13.04 -8.38
N SER A 77 -13.10 12.95 -9.53
CA SER A 77 -14.04 11.84 -9.80
C SER A 77 -13.27 10.60 -10.28
N ARG A 78 -13.28 9.53 -9.47
CA ARG A 78 -12.64 8.21 -9.69
C ARG A 78 -11.10 8.17 -9.75
N ARG A 79 -10.42 9.28 -9.52
CA ARG A 79 -8.96 9.32 -9.36
C ARG A 79 -8.61 9.62 -7.91
N TYR A 80 -7.42 9.22 -7.50
CA TYR A 80 -6.97 9.32 -6.13
C TYR A 80 -5.50 9.69 -6.10
N ASN A 81 -5.15 10.58 -5.16
CA ASN A 81 -3.77 10.82 -4.80
C ASN A 81 -3.36 9.79 -3.75
N LEU A 82 -2.19 9.18 -3.96
CA LEU A 82 -1.60 8.17 -3.09
C LEU A 82 -0.32 8.71 -2.47
N GLU A 83 -0.36 8.96 -1.16
CA GLU A 83 0.78 9.42 -0.40
C GLU A 83 1.67 8.25 0.02
N HIS A 84 2.98 8.44 -0.16
CA HIS A 84 3.99 7.60 0.45
C HIS A 84 4.05 7.84 1.96
N PHE A 85 4.51 6.84 2.70
CA PHE A 85 4.72 7.00 4.15
C PHE A 85 5.96 7.85 4.46
N ASN A 86 6.98 7.80 3.60
CA ASN A 86 8.12 8.70 3.66
C ASN A 86 7.73 10.04 3.01
N PRO A 87 7.61 11.14 3.78
CA PRO A 87 7.16 12.44 3.26
C PRO A 87 8.16 13.10 2.30
N SER A 88 9.40 12.59 2.20
CA SER A 88 10.36 13.06 1.20
C SER A 88 10.13 12.45 -0.20
N VAL A 89 9.25 11.45 -0.31
CA VAL A 89 8.88 10.85 -1.60
C VAL A 89 7.61 11.54 -2.13
N PRO A 90 7.61 12.03 -3.39
CA PRO A 90 6.45 12.70 -3.96
C PRO A 90 5.19 11.83 -3.99
N THR A 91 4.04 12.45 -3.74
CA THR A 91 2.72 11.83 -3.88
C THR A 91 2.50 11.35 -5.31
N LEU A 92 1.90 10.17 -5.48
CA LEU A 92 1.42 9.72 -6.78
C LEU A 92 0.05 10.36 -7.02
N GLU A 93 -0.03 11.22 -8.04
CA GLU A 93 -1.25 11.93 -8.37
C GLU A 93 -2.06 11.19 -9.44
N ASP A 94 -3.38 11.43 -9.44
CA ASP A 94 -4.29 10.96 -10.49
C ASP A 94 -4.27 9.44 -10.75
N VAL A 95 -4.15 8.64 -9.70
CA VAL A 95 -4.15 7.18 -9.77
C VAL A 95 -5.57 6.63 -9.80
N GLU A 96 -5.86 5.75 -10.75
CA GLU A 96 -7.11 5.00 -10.79
C GLU A 96 -6.97 3.69 -10.00
N ILE A 97 -7.82 3.53 -8.99
CA ILE A 97 -7.81 2.41 -8.05
C ILE A 97 -8.87 1.40 -8.48
N ALA A 98 -8.45 0.15 -8.69
CA ALA A 98 -9.36 -0.96 -8.96
C ALA A 98 -9.93 -1.53 -7.65
N GLU A 99 -9.06 -1.78 -6.68
CA GLU A 99 -9.43 -2.34 -5.38
C GLU A 99 -8.61 -1.70 -4.26
N VAL A 100 -9.21 -1.63 -3.07
CA VAL A 100 -8.52 -1.17 -1.87
C VAL A 100 -8.79 -2.10 -0.70
N TYR A 101 -7.77 -2.34 0.11
CA TYR A 101 -7.87 -3.07 1.35
C TYR A 101 -7.32 -2.18 2.46
N ARG A 102 -8.14 -1.91 3.46
CA ARG A 102 -7.78 -1.07 4.61
C ARG A 102 -7.03 -1.90 5.64
N LEU A 103 -5.98 -1.33 6.24
CA LEU A 103 -5.31 -1.95 7.37
C LEU A 103 -6.27 -2.14 8.55
N VAL A 104 -6.44 -3.38 9.00
CA VAL A 104 -7.31 -3.74 10.14
C VAL A 104 -6.53 -4.32 11.32
N GLY A 105 -5.28 -4.72 11.10
CA GLY A 105 -4.42 -5.23 12.16
C GLY A 105 -2.96 -5.27 11.74
N MET A 106 -2.08 -5.31 12.75
CA MET A 106 -0.66 -5.55 12.57
C MET A 106 -0.16 -6.49 13.67
N ASN A 107 0.76 -7.39 13.32
CA ASN A 107 1.54 -8.15 14.27
C ASN A 107 3.00 -7.70 14.16
N CYS A 108 3.54 -7.23 15.27
CA CYS A 108 4.88 -6.67 15.39
C CYS A 108 5.84 -7.55 16.20
N ASP A 109 5.45 -8.79 16.53
CA ASP A 109 6.34 -9.73 17.23
C ASP A 109 7.59 -10.01 16.38
N THR A 110 8.65 -9.33 16.77
CA THR A 110 10.02 -9.54 16.30
C THR A 110 10.55 -10.83 16.93
N ALA A 111 10.60 -11.90 16.14
CA ALA A 111 11.41 -13.06 16.49
C ALA A 111 12.91 -12.73 16.38
#